data_AF-A0A7W7HL39-F1
#
_entry.id   AF-A0A7W7HL39-F1
#
_cell.length_a   1.000
_cell.length_b   1.000
_cell.length_c   1.000
_cell.angle_alpha   90.00
_cell.angle_beta   90.00
_cell.angle_gamma   90.00
#
_symmetry.space_group_name_H-M   'P 1'
#
loop_
_entity.id
_entity.type
_entity.pdbx_description
1 polymer ?
#
loop_
_entity_poly.entity_id
_entity_poly.type
_entity_poly.pdbx_seq_one_letter_code
_entity_poly.pdbx_strand_id
1 'polypeptide(L)'
;MIGDDLACRVCGYALNPGGEHPVTSTGHTPQPVPADQLADVYRRCHLCSIGQPIWAYHTDQIEAHSIAASQIYATRWHTCWNCATLIERDDPDTLTRRCATVMGWPATDPRTRILAAIHRAIVGTRAPGRTLLTTGIWPPAHLKAGTLPKIRDRLTHLLRGPHLLDRFPSRLNLADSLEQARLYWIDPEFTTLAATAGEQLPAVAVTDRIVPAGSGLLTWPHPVGRHQLAAASWTPRPGGWQLTAYRSLTPDLPAPALAELRHQIGWLIPAHTADITIGDTLDSGDPLAILATTWLIIAQQLTQAETTTADPPISRAYSRAGRKPPQIRTLRIKAPGRRTTTTSTGTGAARATPDHRYWVSAHTRQQPYGPGRTLRRPVDIDPFLKGPDGAPIKPSTTVRILGQQ
;
A
#
# COMPACT_ATOMS: atom_id res chain seq x y z
N MET A 1 11.89 -1.75 5.61
CA MET A 1 10.91 -2.46 6.47
C MET A 1 9.60 -1.68 6.49
N ILE A 2 8.48 -2.30 6.11
CA ILE A 2 7.15 -1.80 6.47
C ILE A 2 7.13 -1.83 8.00
N GLY A 3 7.18 -0.65 8.63
CA GLY A 3 7.50 -0.56 10.05
C GLY A 3 6.59 -1.47 10.86
N ASP A 4 7.21 -2.36 11.64
CA ASP A 4 6.52 -3.45 12.30
C ASP A 4 5.30 -2.92 13.05
N ASP A 5 4.16 -3.40 12.60
CA ASP A 5 2.93 -3.33 13.34
C ASP A 5 3.18 -4.21 14.56
N LEU A 6 3.31 -3.61 15.74
CA LEU A 6 3.71 -4.32 16.94
C LEU A 6 2.49 -4.65 17.77
N ALA A 7 2.50 -5.85 18.35
CA ALA A 7 1.56 -6.27 19.35
C ALA A 7 2.31 -6.79 20.57
N CYS A 8 1.67 -6.75 21.73
CA CYS A 8 2.26 -7.37 22.90
C CYS A 8 2.08 -8.88 22.82
N ARG A 9 3.19 -9.63 22.91
CA ARG A 9 3.19 -11.09 22.99
C ARG A 9 2.30 -11.63 24.12
N VAL A 10 2.22 -10.93 25.25
CA VAL A 10 1.54 -11.40 26.46
C VAL A 10 0.03 -11.25 26.35
N CYS A 11 -0.47 -10.09 25.94
CA CYS A 11 -1.90 -9.77 25.96
C CYS A 11 -2.53 -9.61 24.57
N GLY A 12 -1.74 -9.69 23.50
CA GLY A 12 -2.19 -9.54 22.11
C GLY A 12 -2.60 -8.12 21.73
N TYR A 13 -2.49 -7.13 22.62
CA TYR A 13 -2.84 -5.74 22.29
C TYR A 13 -1.92 -5.16 21.22
N ALA A 14 -2.50 -4.49 20.23
CA ALA A 14 -1.73 -3.63 19.34
C ALA A 14 -1.05 -2.53 20.18
N LEU A 15 0.25 -2.38 20.00
CA LEU A 15 1.07 -1.42 20.72
C LEU A 15 1.12 -0.11 19.95
N ASN A 16 1.30 0.99 20.68
CA ASN A 16 1.62 2.28 20.08
C ASN A 16 2.98 2.18 19.35
N PRO A 17 3.31 3.10 18.43
CA PRO A 17 4.61 3.11 17.74
C PRO A 17 5.84 3.11 18.66
N GLY A 18 5.69 3.56 19.92
CA GLY A 18 6.73 3.47 20.96
C GLY A 18 6.82 2.12 21.70
N GLY A 19 6.02 1.12 21.32
CA GLY A 19 5.98 -0.19 21.97
C GLY A 19 5.14 -0.25 23.25
N GLU A 20 4.36 0.79 23.55
CA GLU A 20 3.59 0.91 24.80
C GLU A 20 2.14 0.46 24.64
N HIS A 21 1.55 -0.06 25.72
CA HIS A 21 0.11 -0.33 25.76
C HIS A 21 -0.71 0.97 25.69
N PRO A 22 -1.92 0.91 25.12
CA PRO A 22 -2.91 2.00 25.21
C PRO A 22 -3.31 2.37 26.64
N VAL A 23 -3.22 1.43 27.57
CA VAL A 23 -3.51 1.61 28.99
C VAL A 23 -2.36 0.98 29.76
N THR A 24 -1.70 1.74 30.63
CA THR A 24 -0.45 1.31 31.27
C THR A 24 -0.66 0.26 32.37
N SER A 25 -1.90 -0.03 32.74
CA SER A 25 -2.26 -0.92 33.85
C SER A 25 -2.52 -2.38 33.45
N THR A 26 -1.97 -2.88 32.35
CA THR A 26 -2.23 -4.28 31.91
C THR A 26 -1.63 -5.34 32.85
N GLY A 27 -0.92 -4.94 33.92
CA GLY A 27 -0.34 -5.83 34.90
C GLY A 27 0.97 -6.49 34.44
N HIS A 28 1.50 -6.10 33.28
CA HIS A 28 2.78 -6.55 32.77
C HIS A 28 3.46 -5.49 31.90
N THR A 29 4.79 -5.56 31.80
CA THR A 29 5.56 -4.74 30.87
C THR A 29 5.23 -5.16 29.42
N PRO A 30 5.07 -4.21 28.47
CA PRO A 30 4.91 -4.54 27.06
C PRO A 30 6.05 -5.42 26.53
N GLN A 31 5.70 -6.46 25.80
CA GLN A 31 6.64 -7.32 25.08
C GLN A 31 6.35 -7.22 23.58
N PRO A 32 6.93 -6.23 22.88
CA PRO A 32 6.63 -5.99 21.47
C PRO A 32 7.11 -7.15 20.60
N VAL A 33 6.21 -7.65 19.76
CA VAL A 33 6.50 -8.57 18.65
C VAL A 33 5.79 -8.08 17.39
N PRO A 34 6.31 -8.41 16.19
CA PRO A 34 5.55 -8.22 14.96
C PRO A 34 4.16 -8.87 15.07
N ALA A 35 3.14 -8.11 14.73
CA ALA A 35 1.73 -8.47 14.88
C ALA A 35 1.34 -9.67 14.01
N ASP A 36 2.07 -9.93 12.93
CA ASP A 36 1.91 -11.12 12.08
C ASP A 36 2.39 -12.42 12.73
N GLN A 37 3.17 -12.33 13.83
CA GLN A 37 3.56 -13.50 14.63
C GLN A 37 2.49 -13.93 15.63
N LEU A 38 1.42 -13.13 15.82
CA LEU A 38 0.33 -13.46 16.73
C LEU A 38 -0.92 -13.87 15.93
N ALA A 39 -1.57 -14.95 16.37
CA ALA A 39 -2.80 -15.44 15.75
C ALA A 39 -3.95 -14.42 15.87
N ASP A 40 -4.02 -13.72 17.00
CA ASP A 40 -5.01 -12.68 17.28
C ASP A 40 -4.32 -11.43 17.83
N VAL A 41 -4.58 -10.30 17.18
CA VAL A 41 -4.13 -8.98 17.65
C VAL A 41 -5.34 -8.11 17.94
N TYR A 42 -5.42 -7.60 19.17
CA TYR A 42 -6.51 -6.77 19.63
C TYR A 42 -6.37 -5.35 19.06
N ARG A 43 -7.01 -5.12 17.90
CA ARG A 43 -7.01 -3.85 17.14
C ARG A 43 -8.37 -3.16 17.22
N ARG A 44 -8.75 -2.75 18.43
CA ARG A 44 -10.08 -2.16 18.66
C ARG A 44 -9.97 -0.72 19.10
N CYS A 45 -11.02 0.05 18.83
CA CYS A 45 -11.18 1.40 19.32
C CYS A 45 -11.02 1.44 20.84
N HIS A 46 -10.11 2.27 21.34
CA HIS A 46 -9.84 2.42 22.78
C HIS A 46 -11.03 2.96 23.58
N LEU A 47 -12.09 3.44 22.91
CA LEU A 47 -13.27 4.03 23.55
C LEU A 47 -14.46 3.09 23.63
N CYS A 48 -14.73 2.34 22.55
CA CYS A 48 -15.89 1.45 22.50
C CYS A 48 -15.53 -0.03 22.45
N SER A 49 -14.25 -0.38 22.36
CA SER A 49 -13.74 -1.76 22.38
C SER A 49 -14.34 -2.70 21.32
N ILE A 50 -14.98 -2.15 20.28
CA ILE A 50 -15.58 -2.92 19.18
C ILE A 50 -15.06 -2.41 17.83
N GLY A 51 -15.31 -1.14 17.51
CA GLY A 51 -15.05 -0.63 16.16
C GLY A 51 -13.56 -0.64 15.80
N GLN A 52 -13.25 -0.86 14.53
CA GLN A 52 -11.88 -0.79 14.02
C GLN A 52 -11.35 0.65 14.10
N PRO A 53 -10.17 0.89 14.69
CA PRO A 53 -9.62 2.23 14.84
C PRO A 53 -9.09 2.78 13.52
N ILE A 54 -9.52 3.99 13.16
CA ILE A 54 -9.10 4.73 11.95
C ILE A 54 -8.19 5.89 12.33
N TRP A 55 -8.49 6.56 13.45
CA TRP A 55 -7.85 7.81 13.84
C TRP A 55 -7.11 7.66 15.17
N ALA A 56 -5.94 8.28 15.30
CA ALA A 56 -5.29 8.49 16.58
C ALA A 56 -5.46 9.96 17.01
N TYR A 57 -5.92 10.15 18.24
CA TYR A 57 -5.92 11.44 18.93
C TYR A 57 -4.80 11.48 19.95
N HIS A 58 -4.23 12.66 20.15
CA HIS A 58 -3.30 12.94 21.23
C HIS A 58 -4.01 13.79 22.28
N THR A 59 -3.79 13.49 23.56
CA THR A 59 -4.33 14.22 24.70
C THR A 59 -3.21 14.53 25.69
N ASP A 60 -3.47 15.41 26.65
CA ASP A 60 -2.67 15.47 27.87
C ASP A 60 -2.75 14.13 28.65
N GLN A 61 -1.89 13.98 29.65
CA GLN A 61 -1.93 12.82 30.54
C GLN A 61 -3.23 12.81 31.34
N ILE A 62 -3.98 11.71 31.24
CA ILE A 62 -5.25 11.53 31.95
C ILE A 62 -5.03 10.56 33.11
N GLU A 63 -5.40 10.98 34.31
CA GLU A 63 -5.32 10.17 35.53
C GLU A 63 -6.71 9.99 36.14
N ALA A 64 -7.05 8.75 36.48
CA ALA A 64 -8.25 8.45 37.24
C ALA A 64 -7.84 8.03 38.66
N HIS A 65 -8.26 8.82 39.64
CA HIS A 65 -8.05 8.52 41.05
C HIS A 65 -9.32 7.96 41.67
N SER A 66 -9.17 6.87 42.42
CA SER A 66 -10.17 6.32 43.32
C SER A 66 -9.57 6.21 44.73
N ILE A 67 -10.41 5.98 45.73
CA ILE A 67 -9.97 5.84 47.13
C ILE A 67 -8.95 4.69 47.30
N ALA A 68 -9.00 3.67 46.43
CA ALA A 68 -8.16 2.47 46.54
C ALA A 68 -7.06 2.36 45.47
N ALA A 69 -7.10 3.16 44.40
CA ALA A 69 -6.19 3.02 43.27
C ALA A 69 -6.11 4.28 42.41
N SER A 70 -4.95 4.52 41.79
CA SER A 70 -4.73 5.50 40.73
C SER A 70 -4.43 4.77 39.41
N GLN A 71 -4.98 5.24 38.30
CA GLN A 71 -4.72 4.70 36.97
C GLN A 71 -4.32 5.81 36.02
N ILE A 72 -3.17 5.63 35.34
CA ILE A 72 -2.65 6.56 34.33
C ILE A 72 -3.00 6.01 32.95
N TYR A 73 -3.65 6.80 32.11
CA TYR A 73 -3.98 6.43 30.73
C TYR A 73 -2.92 6.95 29.76
N ALA A 74 -2.77 6.28 28.62
CA ALA A 74 -1.88 6.77 27.58
C ALA A 74 -2.40 8.10 27.00
N THR A 75 -1.47 8.91 26.50
CA THR A 75 -1.77 10.18 25.82
C THR A 75 -2.20 9.99 24.37
N ARG A 76 -2.26 8.74 23.87
CA ARG A 76 -2.63 8.42 22.48
C ARG A 76 -3.81 7.46 22.41
N TRP A 77 -4.87 7.90 21.73
CA TRP A 77 -6.16 7.21 21.66
C TRP A 77 -6.49 6.79 20.24
N HIS A 78 -6.50 5.49 19.96
CA HIS A 78 -6.89 4.95 18.66
C HIS A 78 -8.40 4.73 18.64
N THR A 79 -9.10 5.37 17.73
CA THR A 79 -10.56 5.52 17.75
C THR A 79 -11.18 5.12 16.41
N CYS A 80 -12.33 4.46 16.46
CA CYS A 80 -13.11 4.14 15.25
C CYS A 80 -13.84 5.38 14.72
N TRP A 81 -14.28 5.31 13.46
CA TRP A 81 -15.04 6.38 12.79
C TRP A 81 -16.14 7.00 13.67
N ASN A 82 -16.98 6.16 14.26
CA ASN A 82 -18.14 6.60 15.02
C ASN A 82 -17.75 7.34 16.30
N CYS A 83 -16.70 6.89 16.99
CA CYS A 83 -16.23 7.58 18.20
C CYS A 83 -15.51 8.89 17.83
N ALA A 84 -14.66 8.85 16.80
CA ALA A 84 -14.00 10.03 16.27
C ALA A 84 -15.00 11.12 15.87
N THR A 85 -16.10 10.76 15.20
CA THR A 85 -17.15 11.72 14.82
C THR A 85 -17.77 12.43 16.03
N LEU A 86 -17.89 11.77 17.17
CA LEU A 86 -18.42 12.37 18.40
C LEU A 86 -17.38 13.23 19.12
N ILE A 87 -16.10 12.83 19.07
CA ILE A 87 -14.98 13.68 19.54
C ILE A 87 -14.93 14.98 18.75
N GLU A 88 -15.00 14.91 17.41
CA GLU A 88 -14.96 16.10 16.54
C GLU A 88 -16.18 17.01 16.68
N ARG A 89 -17.29 16.51 17.25
CA ARG A 89 -18.49 17.30 17.54
C ARG A 89 -18.50 17.89 18.94
N ASP A 90 -17.44 17.68 19.72
CA ASP A 90 -17.37 18.09 21.12
C ASP A 90 -18.53 17.52 21.96
N ASP A 91 -18.95 16.28 21.67
CA ASP A 91 -20.11 15.63 22.32
C ASP A 91 -19.67 14.40 23.15
N PRO A 92 -19.01 14.61 24.31
CA PRO A 92 -18.54 13.52 25.17
C PRO A 92 -19.68 12.75 25.84
N ASP A 93 -20.86 13.37 26.00
CA ASP A 93 -22.01 12.72 26.63
C ASP A 93 -22.64 11.69 25.68
N THR A 94 -22.83 12.03 24.41
CA THR A 94 -23.26 11.05 23.40
C THR A 94 -22.21 9.98 23.15
N LEU A 95 -20.92 10.35 23.16
CA LEU A 95 -19.82 9.38 23.10
C LEU A 95 -19.91 8.36 24.25
N THR A 96 -20.12 8.84 25.47
CA THR A 96 -20.25 7.99 26.66
C THR A 96 -21.47 7.08 26.58
N ARG A 97 -22.65 7.63 26.27
CA ARG A 97 -23.87 6.82 26.12
C ARG A 97 -23.68 5.73 25.06
N ARG A 98 -23.13 6.09 23.89
CA ARG A 98 -22.83 5.15 22.82
C ARG A 98 -21.91 4.03 23.30
N CYS A 99 -20.78 4.37 23.92
CA CYS A 99 -19.82 3.36 24.38
C CYS A 99 -20.41 2.47 25.49
N ALA A 100 -21.17 3.03 26.43
CA ALA A 100 -21.87 2.27 27.47
C ALA A 100 -22.90 1.31 26.86
N THR A 101 -23.71 1.76 25.90
CA THR A 101 -24.64 0.89 25.16
C THR A 101 -23.92 -0.24 24.44
N VAL A 102 -22.81 0.05 23.77
CA VAL A 102 -21.99 -0.93 23.07
C VAL A 102 -21.41 -1.97 24.05
N MET A 103 -21.05 -1.57 25.26
CA MET A 103 -20.55 -2.45 26.32
C MET A 103 -21.67 -3.15 27.12
N GLY A 104 -22.94 -2.88 26.82
CA GLY A 104 -24.09 -3.43 27.53
C GLY A 104 -24.23 -2.89 28.97
N TRP A 105 -23.67 -1.73 29.27
CA TRP A 105 -23.73 -1.13 30.61
C TRP A 105 -25.00 -0.28 30.77
N PRO A 106 -25.79 -0.51 31.85
CA PRO A 106 -26.89 0.38 32.19
C PRO A 106 -26.42 1.82 32.45
N ALA A 107 -27.30 2.79 32.25
CA ALA A 107 -26.99 4.21 32.53
C ALA A 107 -26.63 4.47 34.00
N THR A 108 -27.13 3.65 34.92
CA THR A 108 -26.87 3.74 36.36
C THR A 108 -25.55 3.07 36.80
N ASP A 109 -24.88 2.35 35.89
CA ASP A 109 -23.64 1.64 36.20
C ASP A 109 -22.55 2.63 36.65
N PRO A 110 -21.91 2.42 37.81
CA PRO A 110 -20.82 3.27 38.28
C PRO A 110 -19.68 3.44 37.27
N ARG A 111 -19.41 2.41 36.45
CA ARG A 111 -18.38 2.45 35.40
C ARG A 111 -18.71 3.46 34.31
N THR A 112 -19.99 3.71 34.04
CA THR A 112 -20.43 4.72 33.07
C THR A 112 -20.03 6.13 33.52
N ARG A 113 -19.99 6.42 34.83
CA ARG A 113 -19.53 7.73 35.34
C ARG A 113 -18.04 7.92 35.16
N ILE A 114 -17.24 6.89 35.45
CA ILE A 114 -15.79 6.91 35.22
C ILE A 114 -15.50 7.10 33.74
N LEU A 115 -16.18 6.35 32.88
CA LEU A 115 -16.10 6.48 31.43
C LEU A 115 -16.47 7.89 30.95
N ALA A 116 -17.52 8.50 31.53
CA ALA A 116 -17.92 9.87 31.22
C ALA A 116 -16.80 10.88 31.54
N ALA A 117 -16.15 10.73 32.69
CA ALA A 117 -15.04 11.59 33.10
C ALA A 117 -13.86 11.45 32.12
N ILE A 118 -13.49 10.22 31.76
CA ILE A 118 -12.41 9.96 30.78
C ILE A 118 -12.75 10.56 29.42
N HIS A 119 -13.96 10.35 28.89
CA HIS A 119 -14.36 10.91 27.60
C HIS A 119 -14.37 12.44 27.59
N ARG A 120 -14.82 13.09 28.67
CA ARG A 120 -14.74 14.56 28.80
C ARG A 120 -13.30 15.03 28.84
N ALA A 121 -12.41 14.33 29.55
CA ALA A 121 -10.99 14.63 29.56
C ALA A 121 -10.37 14.47 28.16
N ILE A 122 -10.66 13.39 27.44
CA ILE A 122 -10.18 13.17 26.06
C ILE A 122 -10.65 14.29 25.13
N VAL A 123 -11.96 14.62 25.16
CA VAL A 123 -12.50 15.68 24.30
C VAL A 123 -11.90 17.04 24.70
N GLY A 124 -11.84 17.36 25.99
CA GLY A 124 -11.38 18.66 26.48
C GLY A 124 -9.87 18.91 26.36
N THR A 125 -9.05 17.87 26.38
CA THR A 125 -7.57 17.97 26.36
C THR A 125 -6.94 17.48 25.05
N ARG A 126 -7.75 17.18 24.03
CA ARG A 126 -7.19 16.73 22.74
C ARG A 126 -6.35 17.84 22.09
N ALA A 127 -5.17 17.46 21.61
CA ALA A 127 -4.38 18.32 20.75
C ALA A 127 -5.13 18.59 19.42
N PRO A 128 -4.91 19.75 18.77
CA PRO A 128 -5.48 20.01 17.46
C PRO A 128 -5.07 18.98 16.41
N GLY A 129 -6.05 18.57 15.60
CA GLY A 129 -5.84 17.59 14.53
C GLY A 129 -5.92 16.14 15.00
N ARG A 130 -5.65 15.23 14.06
CA ARG A 130 -5.69 13.78 14.29
C ARG A 130 -4.80 13.07 13.28
N THR A 131 -4.34 11.89 13.65
CA THR A 131 -3.45 11.06 12.82
C THR A 131 -4.22 9.91 12.21
N LEU A 132 -4.16 9.74 10.89
CA LEU A 132 -4.68 8.56 10.22
C LEU A 132 -3.79 7.36 10.55
N LEU A 133 -4.39 6.27 11.03
CA LEU A 133 -3.69 5.02 11.32
C LEU A 133 -3.40 4.29 10.01
N THR A 134 -2.13 4.33 9.58
CA THR A 134 -1.66 3.70 8.34
C THR A 134 -1.37 2.21 8.49
N THR A 135 -1.31 1.68 9.72
CA THR A 135 -0.99 0.28 10.04
C THR A 135 -2.21 -0.64 10.12
N GLY A 136 -3.44 -0.10 10.23
CA GLY A 136 -4.66 -0.91 10.33
C GLY A 136 -4.82 -1.94 9.20
N ILE A 137 -5.38 -3.11 9.52
CA ILE A 137 -5.72 -4.14 8.52
C ILE A 137 -7.09 -3.81 7.93
N TRP A 138 -7.10 -3.14 6.78
CA TRP A 138 -8.34 -2.77 6.11
C TRP A 138 -8.71 -3.80 5.05
N PRO A 139 -10.01 -4.18 4.95
CA PRO A 139 -10.48 -4.86 3.76
C PRO A 139 -10.12 -4.04 2.51
N PRO A 140 -9.60 -4.68 1.46
CA PRO A 140 -9.15 -3.95 0.30
C PRO A 140 -10.32 -3.37 -0.49
N ALA A 141 -10.14 -2.14 -0.99
CA ALA A 141 -11.06 -1.56 -1.94
C ALA A 141 -10.85 -2.13 -3.34
N HIS A 142 -11.95 -2.43 -4.03
CA HIS A 142 -11.94 -2.63 -5.47
C HIS A 142 -11.78 -1.27 -6.17
N LEU A 143 -10.65 -1.10 -6.84
CA LEU A 143 -10.36 0.10 -7.61
C LEU A 143 -10.83 -0.09 -9.06
N LYS A 144 -11.00 1.00 -9.81
CA LYS A 144 -11.36 0.96 -11.24
C LYS A 144 -10.48 1.94 -12.01
N ALA A 145 -10.16 1.61 -13.27
CA ALA A 145 -9.37 2.48 -14.14
C ALA A 145 -9.94 3.90 -14.22
N GLY A 146 -11.23 4.02 -14.54
CA GLY A 146 -11.91 5.31 -14.72
C GLY A 146 -12.01 6.17 -13.45
N THR A 147 -11.76 5.59 -12.26
CA THR A 147 -11.78 6.31 -10.99
C THR A 147 -10.41 6.82 -10.54
N LEU A 148 -9.33 6.44 -11.22
CA LEU A 148 -7.96 6.82 -10.83
C LEU A 148 -7.73 8.33 -10.68
N PRO A 149 -8.27 9.21 -11.55
CA PRO A 149 -8.08 10.64 -11.36
C PRO A 149 -8.65 11.13 -10.02
N LYS A 150 -9.82 10.62 -9.62
CA LYS A 150 -10.43 10.93 -8.33
C LYS A 150 -9.64 10.33 -7.16
N ILE A 151 -9.12 9.12 -7.32
CA ILE A 151 -8.28 8.46 -6.30
C ILE A 151 -7.00 9.28 -6.06
N ARG A 152 -6.30 9.65 -7.14
CA ARG A 152 -5.12 10.52 -7.09
C ARG A 152 -5.45 11.85 -6.41
N ASP A 153 -6.50 12.53 -6.85
CA ASP A 153 -6.86 13.84 -6.29
C ASP A 153 -7.19 13.76 -4.79
N ARG A 154 -7.86 12.70 -4.34
CA ARG A 154 -8.14 12.49 -2.91
C ARG A 154 -6.88 12.14 -2.12
N LEU A 155 -5.95 11.38 -2.70
CA LEU A 155 -4.66 11.11 -2.09
C LEU A 155 -3.82 12.39 -1.96
N THR A 156 -3.73 13.20 -3.01
CA THR A 156 -3.08 14.53 -2.98
C THR A 156 -3.74 15.43 -1.94
N HIS A 157 -5.08 15.45 -1.86
CA HIS A 157 -5.80 16.22 -0.84
C HIS A 157 -5.48 15.73 0.57
N LEU A 158 -5.45 14.41 0.82
CA LEU A 158 -5.02 13.85 2.10
C LEU A 158 -3.59 14.30 2.44
N LEU A 159 -2.67 14.22 1.48
CA LEU A 159 -1.27 14.58 1.70
C LEU A 159 -1.07 16.07 2.00
N ARG A 160 -1.86 16.96 1.40
CA ARG A 160 -1.85 18.41 1.68
C ARG A 160 -2.73 18.83 2.86
N GLY A 161 -3.64 17.96 3.28
CA GLY A 161 -4.66 18.25 4.28
C GLY A 161 -4.15 18.23 5.72
N PRO A 162 -5.00 18.64 6.68
CA PRO A 162 -4.63 18.81 8.08
C PRO A 162 -4.42 17.49 8.83
N HIS A 163 -4.93 16.37 8.30
CA HIS A 163 -4.77 15.06 8.93
C HIS A 163 -3.31 14.65 8.89
N LEU A 164 -2.76 14.21 10.02
CA LEU A 164 -1.41 13.68 10.09
C LEU A 164 -1.38 12.25 9.53
N LEU A 165 -0.28 11.89 8.89
CA LEU A 165 -0.01 10.51 8.50
C LEU A 165 1.11 10.00 9.37
N ASP A 166 0.85 8.92 10.10
CA ASP A 166 1.88 8.31 10.92
C ASP A 166 3.00 7.79 10.01
N ARG A 167 4.26 8.11 10.34
CA ARG A 167 5.47 7.61 9.66
C ARG A 167 5.69 8.10 8.21
N PHE A 168 5.01 9.16 7.75
CA PHE A 168 5.22 9.75 6.41
C PHE A 168 5.55 11.25 6.50
N PRO A 169 6.84 11.64 6.66
CA PRO A 169 7.22 13.04 6.89
C PRO A 169 7.25 13.90 5.61
N SER A 170 7.56 13.35 4.43
CA SER A 170 7.74 14.15 3.19
C SER A 170 6.47 14.24 2.32
N ARG A 171 5.36 14.70 2.91
CA ARG A 171 4.03 14.63 2.27
C ARG A 171 3.82 15.61 1.13
N LEU A 172 4.34 16.83 1.24
CA LEU A 172 4.09 17.88 0.24
C LEU A 172 4.77 17.55 -1.09
N ASN A 173 6.04 17.13 -1.05
CA ASN A 173 6.76 16.69 -2.25
C ASN A 173 6.08 15.51 -2.95
N LEU A 174 5.57 14.55 -2.16
CA LEU A 174 4.81 13.43 -2.72
C LEU A 174 3.50 13.91 -3.35
N ALA A 175 2.80 14.85 -2.71
CA ALA A 175 1.57 15.43 -3.25
C ALA A 175 1.81 16.16 -4.59
N ASP A 176 2.88 16.97 -4.67
CA ASP A 176 3.28 17.69 -5.88
C ASP A 176 3.62 16.72 -7.02
N SER A 177 4.39 15.66 -6.70
CA SER A 177 4.74 14.62 -7.67
C SER A 177 3.52 13.85 -8.17
N LEU A 178 2.60 13.48 -7.26
CA LEU A 178 1.37 12.78 -7.63
C LEU A 178 0.48 13.63 -8.52
N GLU A 179 0.39 14.94 -8.30
CA GLU A 179 -0.42 15.85 -9.12
C GLU A 179 0.02 15.84 -10.60
N GLN A 180 1.32 15.68 -10.84
CA GLN A 180 1.94 15.59 -12.16
C GLN A 180 2.08 14.15 -12.68
N ALA A 181 1.80 13.15 -11.83
CA ALA A 181 2.05 11.76 -12.14
C ALA A 181 1.19 11.25 -13.30
N ARG A 182 1.83 10.48 -14.18
CA ARG A 182 1.14 9.67 -15.18
C ARG A 182 0.36 8.55 -14.48
N LEU A 183 -0.87 8.31 -14.90
CA LEU A 183 -1.74 7.29 -14.30
C LEU A 183 -1.67 5.99 -15.09
N TYR A 184 -1.35 4.89 -14.39
CA TYR A 184 -1.26 3.55 -14.94
C TYR A 184 -2.25 2.63 -14.24
N TRP A 185 -3.11 1.98 -15.03
CA TRP A 185 -4.00 0.94 -14.56
C TRP A 185 -3.52 -0.40 -15.10
N ILE A 186 -3.22 -1.35 -14.22
CA ILE A 186 -2.85 -2.72 -14.62
C ILE A 186 -4.13 -3.54 -14.74
N ASP A 187 -4.34 -4.24 -15.85
CA ASP A 187 -5.52 -5.10 -15.97
C ASP A 187 -5.44 -6.33 -15.05
N PRO A 188 -6.57 -7.03 -14.78
CA PRO A 188 -6.60 -8.18 -13.87
C PRO A 188 -5.67 -9.35 -14.26
N GLU A 189 -5.52 -9.64 -15.55
CA GLU A 189 -4.65 -10.73 -16.01
C GLU A 189 -3.18 -10.36 -15.83
N PHE A 190 -2.79 -9.15 -16.22
CA PHE A 190 -1.44 -8.65 -15.98
C PHE A 190 -1.13 -8.56 -14.47
N THR A 191 -2.10 -8.16 -13.66
CA THR A 191 -1.96 -8.12 -12.20
C THR A 191 -1.63 -9.51 -11.63
N THR A 192 -2.35 -10.53 -12.08
CA THR A 192 -2.11 -11.92 -11.66
C THR A 192 -0.71 -12.38 -12.08
N LEU A 193 -0.33 -12.13 -13.34
CA LEU A 193 1.00 -12.47 -13.86
C LEU A 193 2.12 -11.82 -13.04
N ALA A 194 2.00 -10.51 -12.79
CA ALA A 194 2.99 -9.75 -12.04
C ALA A 194 3.09 -10.25 -10.60
N ALA A 195 1.96 -10.56 -9.95
CA ALA A 195 1.93 -11.09 -8.59
C ALA A 195 2.66 -12.43 -8.50
N THR A 196 2.33 -13.38 -9.37
CA THR A 196 2.99 -14.69 -9.42
C THR A 196 4.48 -14.58 -9.74
N ALA A 197 4.87 -13.74 -10.71
CA ALA A 197 6.27 -13.54 -11.05
C ALA A 197 7.06 -12.83 -9.92
N GLY A 198 6.41 -11.92 -9.19
CA GLY A 198 7.03 -11.18 -8.08
C GLY A 198 7.46 -12.07 -6.91
N GLU A 199 6.74 -13.16 -6.65
CA GLU A 199 7.11 -14.12 -5.59
C GLU A 199 8.46 -14.82 -5.84
N GLN A 200 8.89 -14.85 -7.11
CA GLN A 200 10.12 -15.50 -7.56
C GLN A 200 11.12 -14.50 -8.16
N LEU A 201 10.92 -13.20 -7.94
CA LEU A 201 11.79 -12.16 -8.48
C LEU A 201 13.21 -12.31 -7.90
N PRO A 202 14.24 -12.64 -8.71
CA PRO A 202 15.62 -12.53 -8.24
C PRO A 202 15.97 -11.05 -8.03
N ALA A 203 17.08 -10.76 -7.35
CA ALA A 203 17.55 -9.39 -7.22
C ALA A 203 17.65 -8.70 -8.60
N VAL A 204 16.85 -7.64 -8.79
CA VAL A 204 16.80 -6.83 -10.00
C VAL A 204 17.24 -5.41 -9.70
N ALA A 205 18.24 -4.93 -10.42
CA ALA A 205 18.69 -3.55 -10.36
C ALA A 205 17.61 -2.59 -10.91
N VAL A 206 17.27 -1.58 -10.12
CA VAL A 206 16.34 -0.51 -10.51
C VAL A 206 17.11 0.54 -11.31
N THR A 207 16.81 0.61 -12.61
CA THR A 207 17.48 1.50 -13.57
C THR A 207 16.47 2.31 -14.38
N ASP A 208 16.97 3.34 -15.06
CA ASP A 208 16.20 4.18 -15.99
C ASP A 208 15.58 3.40 -17.16
N ARG A 209 16.11 2.21 -17.46
CA ARG A 209 15.57 1.31 -18.49
C ARG A 209 14.26 0.65 -18.11
N ILE A 210 14.06 0.36 -16.83
CA ILE A 210 12.87 -0.36 -16.35
C ILE A 210 11.83 0.61 -15.77
N VAL A 211 12.27 1.69 -15.11
CA VAL A 211 11.36 2.67 -14.50
C VAL A 211 10.74 3.54 -15.60
N PRO A 212 9.39 3.62 -15.71
CA PRO A 212 8.78 4.49 -16.69
C PRO A 212 9.13 5.97 -16.45
N ALA A 213 9.43 6.70 -17.52
CA ALA A 213 9.89 8.08 -17.45
C ALA A 213 8.91 9.03 -16.72
N GLY A 214 9.48 9.94 -15.92
CA GLY A 214 8.78 10.92 -15.10
C GLY A 214 8.21 10.33 -13.81
N SER A 215 7.33 11.07 -13.14
CA SER A 215 6.55 10.54 -12.01
C SER A 215 5.37 9.71 -12.49
N GLY A 216 5.00 8.70 -11.72
CA GLY A 216 3.83 7.88 -12.03
C GLY A 216 3.13 7.34 -10.80
N LEU A 217 1.84 7.05 -10.97
CA LEU A 217 1.00 6.32 -10.04
C LEU A 217 0.43 5.12 -10.78
N LEU A 218 0.76 3.93 -10.29
CA LEU A 218 0.32 2.65 -10.83
C LEU A 218 -0.59 1.97 -9.83
N THR A 219 -1.70 1.43 -10.31
CA THR A 219 -2.70 0.76 -9.48
C THR A 219 -3.05 -0.60 -10.02
N TRP A 220 -3.22 -1.56 -9.11
CA TRP A 220 -3.74 -2.89 -9.39
C TRP A 220 -5.24 -2.96 -9.04
N PRO A 221 -6.05 -3.76 -9.74
CA PRO A 221 -7.49 -3.91 -9.53
C PRO A 221 -7.82 -4.56 -8.18
N HIS A 222 -6.91 -5.40 -7.71
CA HIS A 222 -6.98 -6.12 -6.45
C HIS A 222 -5.61 -6.00 -5.77
N PRO A 223 -5.54 -6.13 -4.43
CA PRO A 223 -4.27 -6.14 -3.74
C PRO A 223 -3.34 -7.24 -4.20
N VAL A 224 -2.04 -6.95 -4.20
CA VAL A 224 -0.99 -7.86 -4.63
C VAL A 224 0.11 -8.01 -3.58
N GLY A 225 0.75 -9.19 -3.59
CA GLY A 225 1.84 -9.54 -2.70
C GLY A 225 1.43 -9.70 -1.23
N ARG A 226 2.41 -10.07 -0.40
CA ARG A 226 2.22 -10.32 1.04
C ARG A 226 1.71 -9.09 1.80
N HIS A 227 2.05 -7.90 1.30
CA HIS A 227 1.69 -6.63 1.91
C HIS A 227 0.35 -6.04 1.44
N GLN A 228 -0.40 -6.78 0.61
CA GLN A 228 -1.72 -6.37 0.12
C GLN A 228 -1.69 -4.97 -0.52
N LEU A 229 -0.70 -4.73 -1.39
CA LEU A 229 -0.52 -3.45 -2.04
C LEU A 229 -1.56 -3.26 -3.13
N ALA A 230 -2.24 -2.11 -3.15
CA ALA A 230 -3.22 -1.77 -4.17
C ALA A 230 -2.68 -0.77 -5.21
N ALA A 231 -1.62 -0.05 -4.86
CA ALA A 231 -0.98 0.90 -5.75
C ALA A 231 0.47 1.14 -5.36
N ALA A 232 1.24 1.72 -6.27
CA ALA A 232 2.54 2.30 -5.97
C ALA A 232 2.81 3.53 -6.85
N SER A 233 3.62 4.45 -6.35
CA SER A 233 4.06 5.63 -7.08
C SER A 233 5.57 5.77 -7.01
N TRP A 234 6.15 6.39 -8.02
CA TRP A 234 7.56 6.76 -8.05
C TRP A 234 7.70 8.25 -8.35
N THR A 235 8.66 8.87 -7.67
CA THR A 235 9.02 10.28 -7.83
C THR A 235 10.51 10.35 -8.14
N PRO A 236 10.92 10.87 -9.31
CA PRO A 236 12.34 11.08 -9.61
C PRO A 236 13.02 11.96 -8.55
N ARG A 237 14.23 11.57 -8.16
CA ARG A 237 15.12 12.32 -7.26
C ARG A 237 16.51 12.40 -7.92
N PRO A 238 17.38 13.35 -7.51
CA PRO A 238 18.78 13.31 -7.92
C PRO A 238 19.38 11.94 -7.59
N GLY A 239 19.86 11.22 -8.61
CA GLY A 239 20.50 9.91 -8.43
C GLY A 239 19.56 8.70 -8.26
N GLY A 240 18.24 8.86 -8.38
CA GLY A 240 17.32 7.74 -8.20
C GLY A 240 15.84 8.11 -8.12
N TRP A 241 15.10 7.37 -7.30
CA TRP A 241 13.67 7.54 -7.14
C TRP A 241 13.24 7.37 -5.68
N GLN A 242 12.25 8.16 -5.27
CA GLN A 242 11.45 7.86 -4.10
C GLN A 242 10.26 7.01 -4.52
N LEU A 243 10.19 5.79 -4.00
CA LEU A 243 9.13 4.83 -4.23
C LEU A 243 8.17 4.84 -3.05
N THR A 244 6.87 4.81 -3.30
CA THR A 244 5.85 4.72 -2.25
C THR A 244 4.80 3.70 -2.64
N ALA A 245 4.59 2.69 -1.80
CA ALA A 245 3.53 1.71 -1.95
C ALA A 245 2.32 2.08 -1.08
N TYR A 246 1.14 1.76 -1.57
CA TYR A 246 -0.13 2.08 -0.93
C TYR A 246 -0.96 0.82 -0.75
N ARG A 247 -1.66 0.75 0.39
CA ARG A 247 -2.78 -0.16 0.57
C ARG A 247 -4.07 0.56 0.24
N SER A 248 -5.10 -0.18 -0.16
CA SER A 248 -6.44 0.38 -0.29
C SER A 248 -7.22 0.22 1.02
N LEU A 249 -8.14 1.15 1.31
CA LEU A 249 -9.02 1.05 2.46
C LEU A 249 -10.50 0.89 2.07
N THR A 250 -11.15 -0.08 2.69
CA THR A 250 -12.61 -0.20 2.79
C THR A 250 -12.97 -0.65 4.20
N PRO A 251 -13.06 0.27 5.16
CA PRO A 251 -13.50 -0.09 6.51
C PRO A 251 -14.94 -0.56 6.47
N ASP A 252 -15.29 -1.43 7.41
CA ASP A 252 -16.66 -1.87 7.64
C ASP A 252 -17.49 -0.71 8.21
N LEU A 253 -18.03 0.11 7.32
CA LEU A 253 -18.83 1.29 7.63
C LEU A 253 -20.09 1.32 6.74
N PRO A 254 -21.22 1.82 7.27
CA PRO A 254 -22.39 2.11 6.45
C PRO A 254 -22.06 3.04 5.28
N ALA A 255 -22.75 2.89 4.15
CA ALA A 255 -22.45 3.60 2.92
C ALA A 255 -22.29 5.14 3.06
N PRO A 256 -23.12 5.86 3.84
CA PRO A 256 -22.94 7.30 4.05
C PRO A 256 -21.64 7.64 4.79
N ALA A 257 -21.31 6.89 5.85
CA ALA A 257 -20.09 7.07 6.63
C ALA A 257 -18.85 6.74 5.79
N LEU A 258 -18.91 5.68 4.99
CA LEU A 258 -17.84 5.32 4.07
C LEU A 258 -17.62 6.38 2.97
N ALA A 259 -18.71 6.97 2.45
CA ALA A 259 -18.62 8.04 1.47
C ALA A 259 -17.95 9.30 2.05
N GLU A 260 -18.31 9.66 3.28
CA GLU A 260 -17.71 10.78 4.01
C GLU A 260 -16.23 10.52 4.33
N LEU A 261 -15.89 9.33 4.83
CA LEU A 261 -14.50 8.96 5.05
C LEU A 261 -13.69 9.03 3.76
N ARG A 262 -14.20 8.49 2.64
CA ARG A 262 -13.55 8.57 1.32
C ARG A 262 -13.43 10.00 0.81
N HIS A 263 -14.32 10.91 1.23
CA HIS A 263 -14.16 12.32 0.95
C HIS A 263 -12.92 12.88 1.67
N GLN A 264 -12.72 12.51 2.93
CA GLN A 264 -11.65 13.03 3.78
C GLN A 264 -10.27 12.42 3.44
N ILE A 265 -10.20 11.10 3.24
CA ILE A 265 -8.91 10.39 3.10
C ILE A 265 -8.73 9.63 1.77
N GLY A 266 -9.76 9.56 0.92
CA GLY A 266 -9.68 8.85 -0.35
C GLY A 266 -9.74 7.33 -0.21
N TRP A 267 -9.01 6.63 -1.09
CA TRP A 267 -9.00 5.15 -1.18
C TRP A 267 -7.64 4.54 -0.86
N LEU A 268 -6.56 5.31 -0.95
CA LEU A 268 -5.19 4.84 -0.83
C LEU A 268 -4.56 5.43 0.41
N ILE A 269 -3.85 4.60 1.16
CA ILE A 269 -3.08 5.00 2.33
C ILE A 269 -1.63 4.57 2.10
N PRO A 270 -0.65 5.48 2.25
CA PRO A 270 0.76 5.12 2.18
C PRO A 270 1.09 4.03 3.21
N ALA A 271 1.76 2.97 2.78
CA ALA A 271 2.10 1.83 3.62
C ALA A 271 3.61 1.58 3.68
N HIS A 272 4.34 1.94 2.61
CA HIS A 272 5.79 1.82 2.55
C HIS A 272 6.36 2.95 1.70
N THR A 273 7.50 3.50 2.10
CA THR A 273 8.30 4.41 1.28
C THR A 273 9.76 3.98 1.37
N ALA A 274 10.45 4.02 0.23
CA ALA A 274 11.87 3.78 0.12
C ALA A 274 12.48 4.78 -0.87
N ASP A 275 13.65 5.31 -0.52
CA ASP A 275 14.48 6.02 -1.48
C ASP A 275 15.46 5.01 -2.09
N ILE A 276 15.44 4.91 -3.41
CA ILE A 276 16.17 3.93 -4.21
C ILE A 276 17.13 4.67 -5.12
N THR A 277 18.42 4.35 -5.03
CA THR A 277 19.46 4.87 -5.92
C THR A 277 19.47 4.08 -7.22
N ILE A 278 19.91 4.70 -8.32
CA ILE A 278 20.10 3.98 -9.59
C ILE A 278 21.06 2.81 -9.37
N GLY A 279 20.60 1.60 -9.71
CA GLY A 279 21.37 0.37 -9.58
C GLY A 279 21.06 -0.44 -8.32
N ASP A 280 20.37 0.13 -7.33
CA ASP A 280 19.92 -0.60 -6.14
C ASP A 280 19.01 -1.77 -6.55
N THR A 281 19.11 -2.89 -5.85
CA THR A 281 18.39 -4.11 -6.19
C THR A 281 17.13 -4.32 -5.36
N LEU A 282 16.05 -4.73 -6.02
CA LEU A 282 14.84 -5.25 -5.37
C LEU A 282 14.70 -6.74 -5.67
N ASP A 283 14.37 -7.55 -4.66
CA ASP A 283 14.11 -8.98 -4.78
C ASP A 283 12.72 -9.34 -4.21
N SER A 284 12.33 -10.60 -4.24
CA SER A 284 11.02 -11.07 -3.76
C SER A 284 10.75 -10.86 -2.26
N GLY A 285 11.78 -10.53 -1.46
CA GLY A 285 11.63 -10.15 -0.06
C GLY A 285 11.21 -8.70 0.14
N ASP A 286 11.40 -7.83 -0.86
CA ASP A 286 11.08 -6.42 -0.76
C ASP A 286 9.57 -6.15 -1.01
N PRO A 287 8.91 -5.29 -0.22
CA PRO A 287 7.54 -4.90 -0.48
C PRO A 287 7.27 -4.35 -1.88
N LEU A 288 8.27 -3.73 -2.51
CA LEU A 288 8.21 -3.12 -3.84
C LEU A 288 8.59 -4.08 -4.97
N ALA A 289 8.87 -5.37 -4.68
CA ALA A 289 9.17 -6.38 -5.70
C ALA A 289 8.14 -6.41 -6.82
N ILE A 290 6.86 -6.35 -6.47
CA ILE A 290 5.75 -6.37 -7.43
C ILE A 290 5.76 -5.17 -8.40
N LEU A 291 6.22 -4.00 -7.93
CA LEU A 291 6.37 -2.82 -8.77
C LEU A 291 7.52 -3.03 -9.77
N ALA A 292 8.67 -3.52 -9.31
CA ALA A 292 9.82 -3.85 -10.15
C ALA A 292 9.47 -4.91 -11.20
N THR A 293 8.77 -5.98 -10.81
CA THR A 293 8.27 -7.01 -11.74
C THR A 293 7.34 -6.41 -12.79
N THR A 294 6.41 -5.54 -12.37
CA THR A 294 5.48 -4.88 -13.31
C THR A 294 6.25 -4.02 -14.31
N TRP A 295 7.23 -3.25 -13.87
CA TRP A 295 8.10 -2.45 -14.73
C TRP A 295 8.91 -3.29 -15.72
N LEU A 296 9.50 -4.40 -15.29
CA LEU A 296 10.22 -5.32 -16.19
C LEU A 296 9.33 -5.84 -17.32
N ILE A 297 8.12 -6.29 -16.98
CA ILE A 297 7.17 -6.80 -17.98
C ILE A 297 6.77 -5.69 -18.97
N ILE A 298 6.61 -4.45 -18.50
CA ILE A 298 6.39 -3.29 -19.36
C ILE A 298 7.59 -3.02 -20.27
N ALA A 299 8.80 -2.97 -19.71
CA ALA A 299 10.04 -2.65 -20.43
C ALA A 299 10.36 -3.68 -21.52
N GLN A 300 10.00 -4.95 -21.30
CA GLN A 300 10.14 -6.03 -22.28
C GLN A 300 9.13 -5.95 -23.44
N GLN A 301 8.30 -4.90 -23.49
CA GLN A 301 7.26 -4.69 -24.52
C GLN A 301 6.27 -5.85 -24.65
N LEU A 302 6.09 -6.64 -23.59
CA LEU A 302 5.09 -7.70 -23.49
C LEU A 302 3.69 -7.15 -23.22
N THR A 303 3.55 -5.82 -23.15
CA THR A 303 2.30 -5.13 -22.82
C THR A 303 1.81 -4.26 -23.96
N GLN A 304 0.49 -4.15 -24.08
CA GLN A 304 -0.20 -3.18 -24.91
C GLN A 304 -0.79 -2.10 -24.00
N ALA A 305 -0.61 -0.85 -24.38
CA ALA A 305 -1.17 0.29 -23.67
C ALA A 305 -2.39 0.82 -24.42
N GLU A 306 -3.52 0.91 -23.73
CA GLU A 306 -4.74 1.58 -24.20
C GLU A 306 -4.99 2.82 -23.35
N THR A 307 -5.57 3.85 -23.95
CA THR A 307 -6.00 5.03 -23.19
C THR A 307 -7.42 4.79 -22.70
N THR A 308 -7.61 4.85 -21.39
CA THR A 308 -8.93 4.82 -20.75
C THR A 308 -9.30 6.23 -20.30
N THR A 309 -10.55 6.60 -20.53
CA THR A 309 -11.10 7.87 -20.09
C THR A 309 -11.59 7.79 -18.64
N ALA A 310 -11.61 8.94 -17.96
CA ALA A 310 -12.18 9.03 -16.62
C ALA A 310 -13.71 8.81 -16.67
N ASP A 311 -14.27 8.22 -15.63
CA ASP A 311 -15.72 7.96 -15.56
C ASP A 311 -16.51 9.26 -15.75
N PRO A 312 -17.71 9.23 -16.36
CA PRO A 312 -18.47 10.44 -16.68
C PRO A 312 -18.68 11.41 -15.52
N PRO A 313 -19.01 10.96 -14.28
CA PRO A 313 -19.14 11.87 -13.14
C PRO A 313 -17.83 12.59 -12.78
N ILE A 314 -16.69 11.92 -12.95
CA ILE A 314 -15.36 12.47 -12.67
C ILE A 314 -14.99 13.45 -13.77
N SER A 315 -15.18 13.08 -15.04
CA SER A 315 -14.97 13.97 -16.19
C SER A 315 -15.78 15.28 -16.05
N ARG A 316 -17.06 15.19 -15.66
CA ARG A 316 -17.90 16.38 -15.39
C ARG A 316 -17.39 17.22 -14.21
N ALA A 317 -16.88 16.59 -13.15
CA ALA A 317 -16.29 17.31 -12.01
C ALA A 317 -15.03 18.09 -12.42
N TYR A 318 -14.19 17.51 -13.27
CA TYR A 318 -13.03 18.19 -13.85
C TYR A 318 -13.43 19.37 -14.73
N SER A 319 -14.41 19.19 -15.63
CA SER A 319 -14.92 20.27 -16.48
C SER A 319 -15.48 21.44 -15.65
N ARG A 320 -16.23 21.17 -14.58
CA ARG A 320 -16.73 22.21 -13.67
C ARG A 320 -15.63 22.98 -12.95
N ALA A 321 -14.49 22.33 -12.71
CA ALA A 321 -13.30 22.96 -12.14
C ALA A 321 -12.40 23.62 -13.20
N GLY A 322 -12.81 23.69 -14.47
CA GLY A 322 -12.00 24.25 -15.56
C GLY A 322 -10.76 23.43 -15.92
N ARG A 323 -10.73 22.13 -15.56
CA ARG A 323 -9.58 21.24 -15.79
C ARG A 323 -9.95 20.10 -16.74
N LYS A 324 -8.97 19.57 -17.47
CA LYS A 324 -9.12 18.32 -18.26
C LYS A 324 -8.76 17.12 -17.39
N PRO A 325 -9.56 16.03 -17.38
CA PRO A 325 -9.16 14.83 -16.66
C PRO A 325 -7.86 14.24 -17.25
N PRO A 326 -6.92 13.79 -16.41
CA PRO A 326 -5.70 13.15 -16.88
C PRO A 326 -6.05 11.84 -17.62
N GLN A 327 -5.25 11.51 -18.63
CA GLN A 327 -5.37 10.24 -19.34
C GLN A 327 -4.90 9.08 -18.46
N ILE A 328 -5.63 7.97 -18.49
CA ILE A 328 -5.27 6.74 -17.80
C ILE A 328 -4.68 5.78 -18.83
N ARG A 329 -3.46 5.28 -18.59
CA ARG A 329 -2.84 4.23 -19.40
C ARG A 329 -3.21 2.87 -18.82
N THR A 330 -4.16 2.20 -19.47
CA THR A 330 -4.49 0.82 -19.15
C THR A 330 -3.51 -0.11 -19.83
N LEU A 331 -2.78 -0.89 -19.03
CA LEU A 331 -1.77 -1.82 -19.50
C LEU A 331 -2.32 -3.24 -19.45
N ARG A 332 -2.24 -3.93 -20.59
CA ARG A 332 -2.62 -5.33 -20.75
C ARG A 332 -1.47 -6.16 -21.25
N ILE A 333 -1.43 -7.46 -20.92
CA ILE A 333 -0.51 -8.38 -21.59
C ILE A 333 -0.91 -8.47 -23.07
N LYS A 334 0.06 -8.43 -23.98
CA LYS A 334 -0.20 -8.72 -25.39
C LYS A 334 -0.64 -10.18 -25.51
N ALA A 335 -1.83 -10.39 -26.05
CA ALA A 335 -2.23 -11.74 -26.44
C ALA A 335 -1.19 -12.29 -27.42
N PRO A 336 -0.81 -13.58 -27.33
CA PRO A 336 0.04 -14.20 -28.33
C PRO A 336 -0.62 -13.97 -29.69
N GLY A 337 0.04 -13.22 -30.57
CA GLY A 337 -0.48 -13.01 -31.91
C GLY A 337 -0.70 -14.37 -32.54
N ARG A 338 -1.94 -14.68 -32.93
CA ARG A 338 -2.26 -15.84 -33.77
C ARG A 338 -1.45 -15.67 -35.05
N ARG A 339 -0.22 -16.18 -35.08
CA ARG A 339 0.51 -16.39 -36.32
C ARG A 339 -0.35 -17.36 -37.11
N THR A 340 -0.97 -16.86 -38.18
CA THR A 340 -1.30 -17.69 -39.33
C THR A 340 -0.01 -18.44 -39.67
N THR A 341 0.01 -19.72 -39.31
CA THR A 341 1.03 -20.67 -39.69
C THR A 341 0.96 -20.82 -41.20
N THR A 342 1.69 -19.97 -41.93
CA THR A 342 2.14 -20.33 -43.26
C THR A 342 3.23 -21.36 -43.06
N THR A 343 2.87 -22.62 -43.25
CA THR A 343 3.72 -23.79 -43.13
C THR A 343 4.86 -23.68 -44.14
N SER A 344 6.03 -23.19 -43.72
CA SER A 344 7.27 -23.36 -44.47
C SER A 344 7.98 -24.59 -43.92
N THR A 345 7.89 -25.69 -44.66
CA THR A 345 8.62 -26.94 -44.46
C THR A 345 10.12 -26.69 -44.61
N GLY A 346 10.83 -26.64 -43.49
CA GLY A 346 12.29 -26.65 -43.42
C GLY A 346 12.75 -27.70 -42.42
N THR A 347 13.28 -28.80 -42.92
CA THR A 347 13.83 -29.93 -42.17
C THR A 347 15.14 -29.54 -41.49
N GLY A 348 15.06 -29.25 -40.19
CA GLY A 348 16.19 -29.16 -39.27
C GLY A 348 15.71 -29.55 -37.88
N ALA A 349 16.40 -30.50 -37.23
CA ALA A 349 16.01 -31.09 -35.94
C ALA A 349 15.64 -30.01 -34.91
N ALA A 350 14.34 -29.82 -34.71
CA ALA A 350 13.80 -28.82 -33.81
C ALA A 350 14.06 -29.26 -32.37
N ARG A 351 15.00 -28.58 -31.72
CA ARG A 351 15.18 -28.64 -30.27
C ARG A 351 13.82 -28.45 -29.60
N ALA A 352 13.39 -29.40 -28.77
CA ALA A 352 12.08 -29.38 -28.13
C ALA A 352 11.82 -28.00 -27.50
N THR A 353 10.80 -27.30 -28.00
CA THR A 353 10.39 -26.02 -27.47
C THR A 353 9.89 -26.24 -26.04
N PRO A 354 10.42 -25.54 -25.03
CA PRO A 354 9.94 -25.70 -23.66
C PRO A 354 8.43 -25.45 -23.58
N ASP A 355 7.69 -26.29 -22.86
CA ASP A 355 6.24 -26.16 -22.62
C ASP A 355 5.89 -25.11 -21.55
N HIS A 356 6.90 -24.42 -21.03
CA HIS A 356 6.80 -23.45 -19.94
C HIS A 356 7.71 -22.25 -20.17
N ARG A 357 7.39 -21.16 -19.47
CA ARG A 357 8.24 -19.98 -19.34
C ARG A 357 9.11 -20.06 -18.09
N TYR A 358 10.34 -19.58 -18.15
CA TYR A 358 11.28 -19.52 -17.03
C TYR A 358 12.01 -18.18 -16.97
N TRP A 359 12.39 -17.77 -15.76
CA TRP A 359 13.09 -16.51 -15.54
C TRP A 359 14.56 -16.64 -15.95
N VAL A 360 15.07 -15.63 -16.65
CA VAL A 360 16.50 -15.48 -16.94
C VAL A 360 17.00 -14.27 -16.14
N SER A 361 17.96 -14.50 -15.24
CA SER A 361 18.57 -13.46 -14.42
C SER A 361 19.33 -12.43 -15.26
N ALA A 362 19.51 -11.23 -14.70
CA ALA A 362 20.43 -10.25 -15.27
C ALA A 362 21.81 -10.88 -15.43
N HIS A 363 22.45 -10.64 -16.58
CA HIS A 363 23.82 -11.08 -16.80
C HIS A 363 24.49 -10.20 -17.85
N THR A 364 25.79 -9.97 -17.65
CA THR A 364 26.61 -9.32 -18.66
C THR A 364 26.99 -10.33 -19.72
N ARG A 365 26.72 -10.01 -20.99
CA ARG A 365 27.13 -10.80 -22.14
C ARG A 365 28.15 -10.04 -22.96
N GLN A 366 29.19 -10.73 -23.40
CA GLN A 366 30.12 -10.20 -24.39
C GLN A 366 29.49 -10.25 -25.79
N GLN A 367 28.97 -9.11 -26.26
CA GLN A 367 28.32 -8.99 -27.56
C GLN A 367 29.37 -8.79 -28.66
N PRO A 368 29.39 -9.64 -29.70
CA PRO A 368 30.22 -9.44 -30.87
C PRO A 368 29.86 -8.15 -31.62
N TYR A 369 30.85 -7.31 -31.94
CA TYR A 369 30.67 -6.10 -32.74
C TYR A 369 31.89 -5.83 -33.65
N GLY A 370 31.82 -4.77 -34.48
CA GLY A 370 32.87 -4.39 -35.43
C GLY A 370 32.89 -5.22 -36.73
N PRO A 371 33.81 -4.91 -37.67
CA PRO A 371 33.94 -5.63 -38.93
C PRO A 371 34.18 -7.12 -38.71
N GLY A 372 33.34 -7.97 -39.31
CA GLY A 372 33.40 -9.42 -39.11
C GLY A 372 33.01 -9.89 -37.70
N ARG A 373 32.41 -9.03 -36.86
CA ARG A 373 32.05 -9.34 -35.46
C ARG A 373 33.25 -9.80 -34.64
N THR A 374 34.45 -9.28 -34.94
CA THR A 374 35.72 -9.68 -34.31
C THR A 374 35.92 -9.04 -32.92
N LEU A 375 35.32 -7.87 -32.67
CA LEU A 375 35.42 -7.19 -31.38
C LEU A 375 34.36 -7.71 -30.40
N ARG A 376 34.58 -7.52 -29.10
CA ARG A 376 33.65 -7.87 -28.01
C ARG A 376 33.42 -6.65 -27.13
N ARG A 377 32.15 -6.33 -26.87
CA ARG A 377 31.77 -5.31 -25.88
C ARG A 377 30.88 -5.96 -24.81
N PRO A 378 31.08 -5.65 -23.53
CA PRO A 378 30.11 -6.05 -22.51
C PRO A 378 28.78 -5.35 -22.80
N VAL A 379 27.71 -6.11 -22.76
CA VAL A 379 26.33 -5.62 -22.80
C VAL A 379 25.60 -6.28 -21.66
N ASP A 380 25.04 -5.47 -20.77
CA ASP A 380 24.19 -5.96 -19.70
C ASP A 380 22.82 -6.32 -20.26
N ILE A 381 22.45 -7.58 -20.06
CA ILE A 381 21.15 -8.12 -20.43
C ILE A 381 20.28 -8.10 -19.17
N ASP A 382 19.21 -7.33 -19.23
CA ASP A 382 18.24 -7.22 -18.14
C ASP A 382 17.49 -8.56 -17.94
N PRO A 383 16.98 -8.85 -16.73
CA PRO A 383 16.22 -10.06 -16.49
C PRO A 383 14.99 -10.13 -17.40
N PHE A 384 14.71 -11.32 -17.94
CA PHE A 384 13.57 -11.52 -18.82
C PHE A 384 12.94 -12.90 -18.69
N LEU A 385 11.67 -13.00 -19.07
CA LEU A 385 10.96 -14.27 -19.09
C LEU A 385 11.17 -14.94 -20.46
N LYS A 386 11.72 -16.16 -20.46
CA LYS A 386 12.05 -16.92 -21.68
C LYS A 386 11.16 -18.15 -21.82
N GLY A 387 10.65 -18.40 -23.03
CA GLY A 387 9.77 -19.53 -23.35
C GLY A 387 8.71 -19.13 -24.37
N PRO A 388 7.82 -20.05 -24.79
CA PRO A 388 6.72 -19.72 -25.69
C PRO A 388 5.74 -18.73 -25.06
N ASP A 389 5.23 -17.80 -25.87
CA ASP A 389 4.18 -16.87 -25.46
C ASP A 389 2.92 -17.64 -25.04
N GLY A 390 2.36 -17.30 -23.88
CA GLY A 390 1.15 -17.93 -23.33
C GLY A 390 1.37 -19.25 -22.57
N ALA A 391 2.58 -19.81 -22.56
CA ALA A 391 2.87 -21.01 -21.76
C ALA A 391 2.88 -20.69 -20.24
N PRO A 392 2.50 -21.65 -19.37
CA PRO A 392 2.57 -21.46 -17.92
C PRO A 392 4.02 -21.17 -17.47
N ILE A 393 4.18 -20.32 -16.46
CA ILE A 393 5.50 -20.09 -15.85
C ILE A 393 5.82 -21.29 -14.97
N LYS A 394 6.98 -21.92 -15.18
CA LYS A 394 7.36 -23.11 -14.41
C LYS A 394 7.70 -22.73 -12.96
N PRO A 395 7.10 -23.40 -11.95
CA PRO A 395 7.32 -23.08 -10.54
C PRO A 395 8.75 -23.32 -10.04
N SER A 396 9.57 -24.09 -10.77
CA SER A 396 10.87 -24.60 -10.31
C SER A 396 12.09 -24.08 -11.07
N THR A 397 12.09 -22.82 -11.49
CA THR A 397 13.31 -22.25 -12.10
C THR A 397 14.35 -21.99 -11.00
N THR A 398 15.16 -23.01 -10.73
CA THR A 398 16.30 -22.97 -9.83
C THR A 398 17.26 -21.87 -10.25
N VAL A 399 17.37 -20.85 -9.40
CA VAL A 399 18.37 -19.78 -9.51
C VAL A 399 19.74 -20.42 -9.27
N ARG A 400 20.58 -20.49 -10.30
CA ARG A 400 22.02 -20.67 -10.09
C ARG A 400 22.57 -19.35 -9.59
N ILE A 401 22.86 -19.32 -8.29
CA ILE A 401 23.73 -18.32 -7.66
C ILE A 401 25.09 -18.43 -8.36
N LEU A 402 25.52 -17.37 -9.06
CA LEU A 402 26.94 -17.19 -9.35
C LEU A 402 27.50 -16.34 -8.22
N GLY A 403 28.31 -17.00 -7.41
CA GLY A 403 28.87 -16.47 -6.18
C GLY A 403 29.84 -15.31 -6.39
N GLN A 404 30.04 -14.64 -5.27
CA GLN A 404 31.05 -13.65 -4.93
C GLN A 404 32.40 -13.82 -5.66
N GLN A 405 32.93 -12.70 -6.14
CA GLN A 405 34.35 -12.36 -6.00
C GLN A 405 34.45 -10.95 -5.46
#